data_AF-B6K7E7-F1
#
_entry.id   AF-B6K7E7-F1
#
_cell.length_a   1.000
_cell.length_b   1.000
_cell.length_c   1.000
_cell.angle_alpha   90.00
_cell.angle_beta   90.00
_cell.angle_gamma   90.00
#
_symmetry.space_group_name_H-M   'P 1'
#
loop_
_entity.id
_entity.type
_entity.pdbx_description
1 polymer ?
#
loop_
_entity_poly.entity_id
_entity_poly.type
_entity_poly.pdbx_seq_one_letter_code
_entity_poly.pdbx_strand_id
1 'polypeptide(L)'
;MKRSLHSGRGGQRLSSGGRGRGRDVAPGKNRIEQKTSAAAAGTGTEAKNSRKWMAARTQSARQQQQQQREKLLSFPVEAMESDEREHSRTAARAKRFAAFESGNRYKELRLRREKEQAEWIARQSSNWRENETLVGTCMDMCPEFEREEREFHKSVHPFELDPVSKRIARDKAVKAYHRPAAGNGPILPSDVRPPRVLKKTVDYLLRDLLQRHQFQEVHSFLRDRLRAVCQDFSVQATISKEAVYVHEQIARFHVVAINELSQDPLFSMQQELEQLNKVLYVLDQLYNERRCRQKINKNEAEFRTYMILLDLPNPSIVVECQKWPISVLQESRVQAALRLHALAQKSTHAQTSYSFLGKTWSANAIPTDAAVNLYTRFFKILRRDQNVTFLMACLLQLYIPIVRQGALMGMRRSFLSAHAPYPAQDLKTALAFSTDEQLLQFCKLHNLSMNFDQDNGELVQIELSKRAKFSEPSAVTKDIYDASFAQIKRPNASLSEIICFAGRNDRQRLQGVNSTA
;
A
#
# COMPACT_ATOMS: atom_id res chain seq x y z
N MET A 1 -32.24 40.28 -48.27
CA MET A 1 -33.59 40.12 -47.70
C MET A 1 -33.45 40.09 -46.17
N LYS A 2 -33.43 41.20 -45.43
CA LYS A 2 -34.47 42.20 -45.13
C LYS A 2 -35.71 41.64 -44.42
N ARG A 3 -35.84 42.05 -43.14
CA ARG A 3 -37.03 42.39 -42.31
C ARG A 3 -37.12 41.52 -41.04
N SER A 4 -36.77 42.00 -39.84
CA SER A 4 -37.19 43.18 -39.05
C SER A 4 -38.66 43.15 -38.68
N LEU A 5 -38.95 43.28 -37.37
CA LEU A 5 -39.78 44.32 -36.72
C LEU A 5 -39.70 44.07 -35.18
N HIS A 6 -38.97 44.91 -34.42
CA HIS A 6 -39.42 46.14 -33.72
C HIS A 6 -40.38 45.87 -32.54
N SER A 7 -40.40 46.58 -31.40
CA SER A 7 -39.51 47.45 -30.61
C SER A 7 -40.44 48.20 -29.64
N GLY A 8 -40.05 48.40 -28.38
CA GLY A 8 -40.62 49.44 -27.49
C GLY A 8 -39.70 49.60 -26.27
N ARG A 9 -38.76 50.56 -26.23
CA ARG A 9 -38.83 52.01 -25.90
C ARG A 9 -39.04 52.36 -24.41
N GLY A 10 -38.03 53.06 -23.87
CA GLY A 10 -38.03 53.89 -22.65
C GLY A 10 -36.82 53.58 -21.76
N GLY A 11 -35.86 54.46 -21.43
CA GLY A 11 -35.60 55.87 -21.73
C GLY A 11 -34.35 56.34 -20.95
N GLN A 12 -33.52 57.17 -21.61
CA GLN A 12 -32.63 58.26 -21.13
C GLN A 12 -31.54 57.98 -20.06
N ARG A 13 -30.24 58.02 -20.43
CA ARG A 13 -29.24 59.13 -20.44
C ARG A 13 -28.70 59.47 -19.03
N LEU A 14 -27.39 59.56 -18.76
CA LEU A 14 -26.41 60.53 -19.30
C LEU A 14 -24.93 60.07 -19.17
N SER A 15 -24.10 60.61 -20.07
CA SER A 15 -22.62 60.68 -20.14
C SER A 15 -22.01 61.47 -18.96
N SER A 16 -20.71 61.55 -18.65
CA SER A 16 -19.43 61.76 -19.39
C SER A 16 -18.31 61.78 -18.32
N GLY A 17 -17.07 61.29 -18.48
CA GLY A 17 -15.97 61.82 -19.31
C GLY A 17 -14.86 62.44 -18.43
N GLY A 18 -13.58 62.11 -18.66
CA GLY A 18 -12.42 62.86 -18.11
C GLY A 18 -11.10 62.08 -17.97
N ARG A 19 -10.04 62.53 -18.66
CA ARG A 19 -8.69 61.93 -18.80
C ARG A 19 -7.67 62.48 -17.79
N GLY A 20 -6.58 61.72 -17.56
CA GLY A 20 -5.30 62.25 -17.04
C GLY A 20 -4.11 61.27 -17.20
N ARG A 21 -3.10 61.65 -17.98
CA ARG A 21 -1.73 61.05 -18.11
C ARG A 21 -0.89 61.50 -16.88
N GLY A 22 0.21 60.90 -16.42
CA GLY A 22 1.12 59.81 -16.79
C GLY A 22 2.43 59.97 -15.96
N ARG A 23 3.29 58.93 -15.85
CA ARG A 23 4.78 58.96 -15.79
C ARG A 23 5.36 57.61 -15.34
N ASP A 24 6.45 57.24 -15.99
CA ASP A 24 7.30 56.05 -15.82
C ASP A 24 8.05 55.99 -14.47
N VAL A 25 8.47 54.78 -14.04
CA VAL A 25 9.83 54.39 -13.54
C VAL A 25 9.84 52.89 -13.15
N ALA A 26 11.00 52.25 -13.38
CA ALA A 26 11.32 50.81 -13.37
C ALA A 26 11.50 50.17 -11.94
N PRO A 27 11.88 48.87 -11.82
CA PRO A 27 11.44 47.98 -10.73
C PRO A 27 12.37 47.90 -9.51
N GLY A 28 11.78 47.76 -8.32
CA GLY A 28 12.46 47.58 -7.04
C GLY A 28 12.11 46.25 -6.35
N LYS A 29 13.15 45.49 -5.99
CA LYS A 29 13.12 44.25 -5.20
C LYS A 29 12.42 44.46 -3.85
N ASN A 30 11.46 43.60 -3.50
CA ASN A 30 10.93 43.54 -2.13
C ASN A 30 11.16 42.16 -1.48
N ARG A 31 12.13 42.19 -0.56
CA ARG A 31 12.36 41.25 0.54
C ARG A 31 11.36 41.61 1.64
N ILE A 32 10.48 40.69 2.04
CA ILE A 32 9.55 40.90 3.16
C ILE A 32 10.01 40.02 4.32
N GLU A 33 10.57 40.69 5.33
CA GLU A 33 10.79 40.17 6.68
C GLU A 33 9.49 40.26 7.48
N GLN A 34 9.18 39.18 8.19
CA GLN A 34 8.03 39.06 9.08
C GLN A 34 8.31 39.74 10.43
N LYS A 35 7.40 40.60 10.88
CA LYS A 35 7.18 40.90 12.31
C LYS A 35 5.70 41.12 12.63
N THR A 36 5.16 40.15 13.37
CA THR A 36 4.35 40.27 14.62
C THR A 36 3.29 41.38 14.79
N SER A 37 2.03 40.97 15.04
CA SER A 37 1.18 41.26 16.22
C SER A 37 -0.30 40.93 15.87
N ALA A 38 -0.93 39.93 16.51
CA ALA A 38 -1.73 39.94 17.75
C ALA A 38 -3.15 40.54 17.61
N ALA A 39 -4.21 39.71 17.66
CA ALA A 39 -5.12 39.60 18.80
C ALA A 39 -6.45 38.86 18.53
N ALA A 40 -6.84 38.04 19.52
CA ALA A 40 -8.17 37.62 20.00
C ALA A 40 -9.03 36.62 19.19
N ALA A 41 -9.83 35.71 19.77
CA ALA A 41 -9.88 35.01 21.07
C ALA A 41 -11.02 33.97 20.96
N GLY A 42 -10.88 32.74 21.48
CA GLY A 42 -12.01 31.82 21.62
C GLY A 42 -11.68 30.36 21.92
N THR A 43 -11.98 29.95 23.16
CA THR A 43 -12.10 28.57 23.71
C THR A 43 -10.81 27.82 24.08
N GLY A 44 -10.54 27.76 25.40
CA GLY A 44 -9.28 27.32 26.01
C GLY A 44 -9.45 26.26 27.11
N THR A 45 -10.41 25.35 26.98
CA THR A 45 -10.74 24.37 28.04
C THR A 45 -10.32 22.93 27.70
N GLU A 46 -10.24 22.52 26.44
CA GLU A 46 -9.83 21.16 26.05
C GLU A 46 -8.31 20.93 26.00
N ALA A 47 -7.53 21.99 25.74
CA ALA A 47 -6.06 21.89 25.63
C ALA A 47 -5.35 21.73 27.00
N LYS A 48 -5.97 22.16 28.10
CA LYS A 48 -5.40 22.04 29.46
C LYS A 48 -5.55 20.63 30.05
N ASN A 49 -6.63 19.92 29.74
CA ASN A 49 -6.82 18.53 30.21
C ASN A 49 -5.89 17.55 29.50
N SER A 50 -5.64 17.75 28.20
CA SER A 50 -4.75 16.89 27.40
C SER A 50 -3.27 16.98 27.82
N ARG A 51 -2.81 18.16 28.26
CA ARG A 51 -1.44 18.34 28.79
C ARG A 51 -1.27 17.79 30.21
N LYS A 52 -2.30 17.86 31.06
CA LYS A 52 -2.29 17.22 32.40
C LYS A 52 -2.26 15.69 32.31
N TRP A 53 -3.01 15.09 31.38
CA TRP A 53 -3.01 13.64 31.14
C TRP A 53 -1.67 13.10 30.64
N MET A 54 -1.00 13.83 29.72
CA MET A 54 0.33 13.46 29.23
C MET A 54 1.43 13.62 30.31
N ALA A 55 1.36 14.66 31.14
CA ALA A 55 2.29 14.88 32.24
C ALA A 55 2.16 13.81 33.35
N ALA A 56 0.94 13.44 33.72
CA ALA A 56 0.68 12.39 34.73
C ALA A 56 1.15 11.00 34.28
N ARG A 57 0.98 10.68 32.98
CA ARG A 57 1.43 9.41 32.39
C ARG A 57 2.97 9.32 32.29
N THR A 58 3.63 10.47 32.12
CA THR A 58 5.11 10.55 32.09
C THR A 58 5.73 10.47 33.48
N GLN A 59 5.05 10.97 34.51
CA GLN A 59 5.48 10.82 35.91
C GLN A 59 5.27 9.40 36.46
N SER A 60 4.15 8.75 36.13
CA SER A 60 3.88 7.35 36.51
C SER A 60 4.87 6.37 35.84
N ALA A 61 5.23 6.59 34.57
CA ALA A 61 6.23 5.79 33.88
C ALA A 61 7.65 5.95 34.46
N ARG A 62 8.02 7.17 34.92
CA ARG A 62 9.31 7.41 35.59
C ARG A 62 9.37 6.79 37.00
N GLN A 63 8.27 6.82 37.76
CA GLN A 63 8.20 6.18 39.08
C GLN A 63 8.25 4.64 38.98
N GLN A 64 7.60 4.03 37.99
CA GLN A 64 7.70 2.59 37.74
C GLN A 64 9.10 2.16 37.29
N GLN A 65 9.77 2.99 36.48
CA GLN A 65 11.15 2.73 36.03
C GLN A 65 12.17 2.91 37.17
N GLN A 66 11.90 3.78 38.14
CA GLN A 66 12.74 4.01 39.32
C GLN A 66 12.55 2.93 40.40
N GLN A 67 11.32 2.46 40.63
CA GLN A 67 11.04 1.30 41.51
C GLN A 67 11.56 -0.03 40.95
N GLN A 68 11.59 -0.21 39.62
CA GLN A 68 12.26 -1.36 38.99
C GLN A 68 13.79 -1.29 39.15
N ARG A 69 14.36 -0.09 39.20
CA ARG A 69 15.81 0.13 39.35
C ARG A 69 16.27 -0.07 40.80
N GLU A 70 15.44 0.28 41.79
CA GLU A 70 15.70 -0.01 43.21
C GLU A 70 15.53 -1.50 43.56
N LYS A 71 14.59 -2.21 42.93
CA LYS A 71 14.47 -3.69 43.06
C LYS A 71 15.64 -4.47 42.46
N LEU A 72 16.43 -3.87 41.57
CA LEU A 72 17.63 -4.48 40.98
C LEU A 72 18.89 -4.23 41.83
N LEU A 73 18.81 -3.43 42.90
CA LEU A 73 19.94 -3.04 43.76
C LEU A 73 19.92 -3.70 45.15
N SER A 74 19.01 -4.63 45.42
CA SER A 74 18.96 -5.36 46.69
C SER A 74 19.09 -6.88 46.50
N PHE A 75 20.32 -7.36 46.40
CA PHE A 75 20.68 -8.75 46.70
C PHE A 75 21.93 -8.76 47.59
N PRO A 76 22.00 -9.67 48.58
CA PRO A 76 23.06 -9.66 49.58
C PRO A 76 24.41 -10.07 48.95
N VAL A 77 25.45 -9.36 49.37
CA VAL A 77 26.85 -9.60 48.98
C VAL A 77 27.38 -10.75 49.84
N GLU A 78 27.51 -11.94 49.25
CA GLU A 78 28.45 -12.95 49.72
C GLU A 78 29.83 -12.67 49.08
N ALA A 79 30.84 -12.60 49.93
CA ALA A 79 32.21 -12.27 49.56
C ALA A 79 32.99 -13.50 49.06
N MET A 80 34.03 -13.19 48.27
CA MET A 80 35.25 -13.96 47.95
C MET A 80 35.23 -14.98 46.79
N GLU A 81 36.25 -14.79 45.92
CA GLU A 81 36.77 -15.63 44.83
C GLU A 81 36.07 -15.59 43.45
N SER A 82 36.35 -14.60 42.58
CA SER A 82 36.17 -14.78 41.11
C SER A 82 36.82 -13.75 40.15
N ASP A 83 37.86 -13.03 40.53
CA ASP A 83 38.45 -11.97 39.66
C ASP A 83 39.05 -12.53 38.34
N GLU A 84 39.58 -13.76 38.35
CA GLU A 84 40.07 -14.45 37.14
C GLU A 84 38.94 -14.94 36.21
N ARG A 85 37.76 -15.29 36.76
CA ARG A 85 36.64 -15.83 35.98
C ARG A 85 35.89 -14.74 35.22
N GLU A 86 35.83 -13.52 35.77
CA GLU A 86 35.21 -12.36 35.11
C GLU A 86 36.11 -11.78 34.01
N HIS A 87 37.42 -11.68 34.26
CA HIS A 87 38.41 -11.37 33.21
C HIS A 87 38.40 -12.43 32.10
N SER A 88 38.29 -13.72 32.44
CA SER A 88 38.18 -14.81 31.46
C SER A 88 36.89 -14.75 30.63
N ARG A 89 35.74 -14.40 31.21
CA ARG A 89 34.48 -14.21 30.48
C ARG A 89 34.50 -12.98 29.56
N THR A 90 35.12 -11.89 30.02
CA THR A 90 35.25 -10.65 29.25
C THR A 90 36.28 -10.82 28.12
N ALA A 91 37.39 -11.52 28.39
CA ALA A 91 38.37 -11.92 27.40
C ALA A 91 37.83 -12.97 26.42
N ALA A 92 36.95 -13.88 26.85
CA ALA A 92 36.26 -14.84 25.96
C ALA A 92 35.23 -14.13 25.08
N ARG A 93 34.53 -13.11 25.60
CA ARG A 93 33.63 -12.25 24.82
C ARG A 93 34.43 -11.41 23.82
N ALA A 94 35.52 -10.77 24.25
CA ALA A 94 36.44 -10.04 23.39
C ALA A 94 37.12 -10.94 22.34
N LYS A 95 37.54 -12.17 22.70
CA LYS A 95 38.04 -13.18 21.75
C LYS A 95 36.97 -13.63 20.76
N ARG A 96 35.70 -13.79 21.17
CA ARG A 96 34.58 -14.08 20.26
C ARG A 96 34.31 -12.92 19.29
N PHE A 97 34.44 -11.68 19.74
CA PHE A 97 34.34 -10.50 18.87
C PHE A 97 35.56 -10.40 17.93
N ALA A 98 36.78 -10.57 18.43
CA ALA A 98 38.02 -10.50 17.66
C ALA A 98 38.18 -11.65 16.64
N ALA A 99 37.73 -12.86 16.97
CA ALA A 99 37.77 -14.01 16.07
C ALA A 99 36.86 -13.80 14.84
N PHE A 100 35.71 -13.14 15.02
CA PHE A 100 34.80 -12.78 13.93
C PHE A 100 35.25 -11.51 13.17
N GLU A 101 35.96 -10.59 13.84
CA GLU A 101 36.56 -9.40 13.23
C GLU A 101 37.73 -9.72 12.29
N SER A 102 38.36 -10.90 12.43
CA SER A 102 39.56 -11.30 11.68
C SER A 102 39.40 -11.42 10.15
N GLY A 103 38.20 -11.20 9.61
CA GLY A 103 37.93 -11.28 8.16
C GLY A 103 36.90 -10.28 7.60
N ASN A 104 36.47 -9.26 8.35
CA ASN A 104 35.51 -8.25 7.89
C ASN A 104 36.22 -6.92 7.57
N ARG A 105 35.90 -6.31 6.42
CA ARG A 105 36.59 -5.12 5.90
C ARG A 105 35.85 -3.80 6.14
N TYR A 106 34.81 -3.79 6.98
CA TYR A 106 33.96 -2.62 7.20
C TYR A 106 34.73 -1.36 7.63
N LYS A 107 35.69 -1.48 8.57
CA LYS A 107 36.49 -0.33 9.04
C LYS A 107 37.33 0.30 7.93
N GLU A 108 37.91 -0.52 7.06
CA GLU A 108 38.67 -0.07 5.89
C GLU A 108 37.75 0.62 4.87
N LEU A 109 36.63 -0.03 4.54
CA LEU A 109 35.67 0.49 3.57
C LEU A 109 34.99 1.78 4.05
N ARG A 110 34.83 1.98 5.36
CA ARG A 110 34.33 3.23 5.93
C ARG A 110 35.23 4.43 5.64
N LEU A 111 36.54 4.28 5.77
CA LEU A 111 37.47 5.37 5.43
C LEU A 111 37.44 5.68 3.93
N ARG A 112 37.30 4.65 3.08
CA ARG A 112 37.14 4.82 1.64
C ARG A 112 35.83 5.52 1.29
N ARG A 113 34.76 5.18 2.00
CA ARG A 113 33.41 5.77 1.84
C ARG A 113 33.40 7.26 2.13
N GLU A 114 34.08 7.70 3.19
CA GLU A 114 34.15 9.13 3.55
C GLU A 114 34.81 9.96 2.44
N LYS A 115 35.87 9.42 1.81
CA LYS A 115 36.51 10.04 0.64
C LYS A 115 35.58 10.09 -0.58
N GLU A 116 34.93 8.97 -0.89
CA GLU A 116 33.96 8.87 -1.99
C GLU A 116 32.80 9.87 -1.82
N GLN A 117 32.31 10.06 -0.59
CA GLN A 117 31.28 11.05 -0.27
C GLN A 117 31.74 12.47 -0.51
N ALA A 118 32.95 12.82 -0.06
CA ALA A 118 33.52 14.16 -0.27
C ALA A 118 33.70 14.46 -1.77
N GLU A 119 34.23 13.49 -2.54
CA GLU A 119 34.39 13.61 -3.99
C GLU A 119 33.04 13.76 -4.71
N TRP A 120 32.03 12.98 -4.32
CA TRP A 120 30.70 13.09 -4.91
C TRP A 120 30.05 14.44 -4.62
N ILE A 121 30.11 14.93 -3.38
CA ILE A 121 29.59 16.25 -3.00
C ILE A 121 30.31 17.35 -3.79
N ALA A 122 31.63 17.26 -3.93
CA ALA A 122 32.42 18.24 -4.68
C ALA A 122 32.07 18.29 -6.19
N ARG A 123 31.58 17.18 -6.77
CA ARG A 123 31.09 17.14 -8.16
C ARG A 123 29.70 17.74 -8.34
N GLN A 124 28.91 17.84 -7.27
CA GLN A 124 27.56 18.40 -7.35
C GLN A 124 27.62 19.93 -7.29
N SER A 125 26.92 20.58 -8.21
CA SER A 125 26.76 22.03 -8.24
C SER A 125 25.72 22.49 -7.20
N SER A 126 25.87 23.73 -6.75
CA SER A 126 24.82 24.43 -5.99
C SER A 126 23.57 24.67 -6.86
N ASN A 127 23.71 24.69 -8.19
CA ASN A 127 22.60 24.80 -9.13
C ASN A 127 22.11 23.41 -9.55
N TRP A 128 20.88 23.06 -9.15
CA TRP A 128 20.30 21.73 -9.40
C TRP A 128 20.21 21.34 -10.89
N ARG A 129 20.20 22.31 -11.81
CA ARG A 129 20.16 22.05 -13.27
C ARG A 129 21.48 21.56 -13.84
N GLU A 130 22.58 21.86 -13.16
CA GLU A 130 23.93 21.50 -13.56
C GLU A 130 24.40 20.20 -12.90
N ASN A 131 23.57 19.63 -12.01
CA ASN A 131 23.88 18.39 -11.32
C ASN A 131 23.80 17.21 -12.27
N GLU A 132 24.82 16.35 -12.21
CA GLU A 132 24.80 15.08 -12.91
C GLU A 132 23.67 14.19 -12.36
N THR A 133 22.90 13.59 -13.28
CA THR A 133 21.92 12.59 -12.91
C THR A 133 22.63 11.39 -12.30
N LEU A 134 22.22 10.97 -11.10
CA LEU A 134 22.82 9.82 -10.43
C LEU A 134 22.58 8.54 -11.25
N VAL A 135 23.66 7.90 -11.67
CA VAL A 135 23.64 6.57 -12.31
C VAL A 135 24.27 5.56 -11.37
N GLY A 136 23.55 4.48 -11.07
CA GLY A 136 24.04 3.42 -10.20
C GLY A 136 25.19 2.64 -10.84
N THR A 137 26.22 2.35 -10.05
CA THR A 137 27.42 1.59 -10.47
C THR A 137 27.57 0.27 -9.73
N CYS A 138 26.70 -0.03 -8.76
CA CYS A 138 26.72 -1.30 -8.03
C CYS A 138 26.33 -2.47 -8.95
N MET A 139 27.29 -3.33 -9.27
CA MET A 139 27.09 -4.48 -10.16
C MET A 139 26.58 -5.74 -9.47
N ASP A 140 26.52 -5.74 -8.15
CA ASP A 140 26.00 -6.82 -7.31
C ASP A 140 24.55 -6.55 -6.87
N MET A 141 23.84 -7.55 -6.36
CA MET A 141 22.48 -7.36 -5.80
C MET A 141 22.48 -6.58 -4.48
N CYS A 142 23.63 -6.48 -3.81
CA CYS A 142 23.89 -5.70 -2.61
C CYS A 142 25.29 -5.09 -2.68
N PRO A 143 25.47 -3.77 -2.43
CA PRO A 143 26.79 -3.13 -2.39
C PRO A 143 27.75 -3.80 -1.40
N GLU A 144 29.04 -3.86 -1.73
CA GLU A 144 30.06 -4.48 -0.89
C GLU A 144 30.12 -3.85 0.51
N PHE A 145 30.10 -2.52 0.58
CA PHE A 145 30.08 -1.80 1.83
C PHE A 145 28.92 -2.21 2.74
N GLU A 146 27.71 -2.32 2.18
CA GLU A 146 26.52 -2.69 2.95
C GLU A 146 26.62 -4.12 3.47
N ARG A 147 27.17 -5.06 2.69
CA ARG A 147 27.38 -6.44 3.15
C ARG A 147 28.31 -6.47 4.36
N GLU A 148 29.47 -5.82 4.25
CA GLU A 148 30.46 -5.78 5.34
C GLU A 148 29.90 -5.05 6.58
N GLU A 149 29.15 -3.97 6.38
CA GLU A 149 28.44 -3.23 7.44
C GLU A 149 27.40 -4.09 8.16
N ARG A 150 26.53 -4.78 7.41
CA ARG A 150 25.49 -5.63 7.99
C ARG A 150 26.06 -6.83 8.71
N GLU A 151 27.17 -7.38 8.21
CA GLU A 151 27.89 -8.46 8.88
C GLU A 151 28.55 -7.96 10.18
N PHE A 152 29.16 -6.77 10.17
CA PHE A 152 29.77 -6.15 11.35
C PHE A 152 28.73 -5.86 12.44
N HIS A 153 27.58 -5.30 12.08
CA HIS A 153 26.48 -4.99 13.01
C HIS A 153 25.58 -6.19 13.34
N LYS A 154 25.84 -7.38 12.80
CA LYS A 154 25.02 -8.59 12.96
C LYS A 154 23.55 -8.40 12.54
N SER A 155 23.32 -7.57 11.53
CA SER A 155 22.01 -7.28 10.94
C SER A 155 21.84 -8.05 9.62
N VAL A 156 21.99 -9.37 9.70
CA VAL A 156 22.01 -10.27 8.54
C VAL A 156 20.76 -11.13 8.52
N HIS A 157 20.13 -11.26 7.36
CA HIS A 157 18.99 -12.14 7.19
C HIS A 157 19.44 -13.58 6.89
N PRO A 158 18.79 -14.63 7.43
CA PRO A 158 19.15 -16.03 7.16
C PRO A 158 19.22 -16.40 5.67
N PHE A 159 18.36 -15.80 4.84
CA PHE A 159 18.33 -16.02 3.38
C PHE A 159 19.56 -15.47 2.63
N GLU A 160 20.37 -14.64 3.29
CA GLU A 160 21.57 -14.03 2.71
C GLU A 160 22.85 -14.74 3.16
N LEU A 161 22.74 -15.74 4.03
CA LEU A 161 23.87 -16.46 4.57
C LEU A 161 24.33 -17.59 3.66
N ASP A 162 25.64 -17.78 3.61
CA ASP A 162 26.24 -19.01 3.11
C ASP A 162 26.03 -20.15 4.13
N PRO A 163 25.56 -21.34 3.71
CA PRO A 163 25.29 -22.45 4.63
C PRO A 163 26.53 -22.93 5.40
N VAL A 164 27.72 -22.83 4.78
CA VAL A 164 28.99 -23.38 5.28
C VAL A 164 29.73 -22.34 6.09
N SER A 165 30.09 -21.22 5.47
CA SER A 165 30.89 -20.16 6.10
C SER A 165 30.12 -19.33 7.11
N LYS A 166 28.77 -19.36 7.08
CA LYS A 166 27.88 -18.51 7.90
C LYS A 166 28.15 -17.01 7.74
N ARG A 167 28.84 -16.62 6.67
CA ARG A 167 29.09 -15.24 6.24
C ARG A 167 28.00 -14.78 5.28
N ILE A 168 27.92 -13.48 5.00
CA ILE A 168 27.04 -12.98 3.94
C ILE A 168 27.55 -13.47 2.58
N ALA A 169 26.72 -14.23 1.87
CA ALA A 169 27.02 -14.72 0.54
C ALA A 169 26.81 -13.62 -0.50
N ARG A 170 27.85 -13.27 -1.27
CA ARG A 170 27.82 -12.20 -2.28
C ARG A 170 26.70 -12.40 -3.33
N ASP A 171 26.44 -13.64 -3.70
CA ASP A 171 25.45 -14.05 -4.69
C ASP A 171 24.02 -14.15 -4.13
N LYS A 172 23.83 -14.10 -2.81
CA LYS A 172 22.50 -14.14 -2.15
C LYS A 172 22.11 -12.83 -1.51
N ALA A 173 23.08 -12.00 -1.13
CA ALA A 173 22.85 -10.73 -0.45
C ALA A 173 22.09 -9.75 -1.35
N VAL A 174 21.05 -9.13 -0.80
CA VAL A 174 20.27 -8.11 -1.50
C VAL A 174 20.23 -6.84 -0.65
N LYS A 175 20.45 -5.69 -1.29
CA LYS A 175 20.41 -4.37 -0.65
C LYS A 175 19.13 -4.19 0.18
N ALA A 176 19.28 -3.88 1.46
CA ALA A 176 18.19 -3.58 2.38
C ALA A 176 17.59 -2.19 2.12
N TYR A 177 16.31 -2.02 2.39
CA TYR A 177 15.68 -0.70 2.26
C TYR A 177 16.16 0.22 3.38
N HIS A 178 16.62 1.41 3.01
CA HIS A 178 17.01 2.43 3.98
C HIS A 178 16.06 3.62 3.89
N ARG A 179 15.45 4.01 5.02
CA ARG A 179 14.57 5.18 5.03
C ARG A 179 15.44 6.44 4.85
N PRO A 180 15.11 7.34 3.90
CA PRO A 180 15.75 8.64 3.85
C PRO A 180 15.51 9.38 5.18
N ALA A 181 16.58 9.71 5.90
CA ALA A 181 16.53 10.42 7.17
C ALA A 181 17.50 11.60 7.14
N ALA A 182 17.13 12.69 7.81
CA ALA A 182 18.02 13.84 7.96
C ALA A 182 19.28 13.42 8.73
N GLY A 183 20.45 13.76 8.19
CA GLY A 183 21.75 13.34 8.74
C GLY A 183 22.36 12.11 8.07
N ASN A 184 21.62 11.39 7.22
CA ASN A 184 22.25 10.42 6.33
C ASN A 184 23.08 11.16 5.27
N GLY A 185 24.28 10.65 4.98
CA GLY A 185 25.15 11.18 3.93
C GLY A 185 24.50 11.11 2.54
N PRO A 186 25.13 11.71 1.52
CA PRO A 186 24.62 11.67 0.16
C PRO A 186 24.52 10.21 -0.35
N ILE A 187 23.54 9.95 -1.20
CA ILE A 187 23.44 8.65 -1.89
C ILE A 187 24.53 8.60 -2.96
N LEU A 188 25.38 7.58 -2.91
CA LEU A 188 26.50 7.45 -3.84
C LEU A 188 26.15 6.56 -5.03
N PRO A 189 26.78 6.77 -6.21
CA PRO A 189 26.66 5.86 -7.33
C PRO A 189 26.98 4.41 -6.99
N SER A 190 27.96 4.14 -6.13
CA SER A 190 28.35 2.78 -5.69
C SER A 190 27.32 2.10 -4.80
N ASP A 191 26.37 2.85 -4.23
CA ASP A 191 25.26 2.31 -3.43
C ASP A 191 24.07 1.90 -4.26
N VAL A 192 23.97 2.39 -5.47
CA VAL A 192 22.78 2.27 -6.30
C VAL A 192 23.04 1.27 -7.41
N ARG A 193 22.10 0.34 -7.59
CA ARG A 193 22.18 -0.69 -8.63
C ARG A 193 21.61 -0.15 -9.94
N PRO A 194 22.28 -0.34 -11.09
CA PRO A 194 21.74 0.06 -12.38
C PRO A 194 20.55 -0.82 -12.79
N PRO A 195 19.70 -0.37 -13.74
CA PRO A 195 18.47 -1.05 -14.13
C PRO A 195 18.60 -2.54 -14.46
N ARG A 196 19.69 -2.95 -15.12
CA ARG A 196 19.96 -4.36 -15.46
C ARG A 196 20.14 -5.24 -14.23
N VAL A 197 20.80 -4.70 -13.19
CA VAL A 197 21.06 -5.41 -11.93
C VAL A 197 19.79 -5.42 -11.08
N LEU A 198 19.01 -4.34 -11.08
CA LEU A 198 17.70 -4.29 -10.41
C LEU A 198 16.74 -5.34 -10.97
N LYS A 199 16.65 -5.46 -12.31
CA LYS A 199 15.88 -6.54 -12.95
C LYS A 199 16.37 -7.93 -12.52
N LYS A 200 17.69 -8.18 -12.60
CA LYS A 200 18.28 -9.46 -12.15
C LYS A 200 17.95 -9.76 -10.68
N THR A 201 17.99 -8.74 -9.83
CA THR A 201 17.69 -8.88 -8.39
C THR A 201 16.23 -9.30 -8.18
N VAL A 202 15.29 -8.66 -8.87
CA VAL A 202 13.86 -9.00 -8.76
C VAL A 202 13.58 -10.39 -9.31
N ASP A 203 14.25 -10.76 -10.41
CA ASP A 203 14.17 -12.12 -10.96
C ASP A 203 14.67 -13.14 -9.92
N TYR A 204 15.83 -12.92 -9.29
CA TYR A 204 16.31 -13.80 -8.19
C TYR A 204 15.31 -13.89 -7.03
N LEU A 205 14.82 -12.75 -6.54
CA LEU A 205 13.89 -12.70 -5.40
C LEU A 205 12.57 -13.44 -5.68
N LEU A 206 11.98 -13.25 -6.85
CA LEU A 206 10.63 -13.73 -7.18
C LEU A 206 10.61 -15.05 -7.94
N ARG A 207 11.66 -15.38 -8.71
CA ARG A 207 11.76 -16.62 -9.49
C ARG A 207 12.55 -17.70 -8.77
N ASP A 208 13.58 -17.34 -8.01
CA ASP A 208 14.42 -18.34 -7.35
C ASP A 208 14.08 -18.46 -5.85
N LEU A 209 14.18 -17.37 -5.10
CA LEU A 209 14.03 -17.40 -3.65
C LEU A 209 12.60 -17.76 -3.23
N LEU A 210 11.61 -17.13 -3.87
CA LEU A 210 10.20 -17.39 -3.57
C LEU A 210 9.76 -18.83 -3.87
N GLN A 211 10.42 -19.55 -4.79
CA GLN A 211 10.10 -20.95 -5.07
C GLN A 211 10.62 -21.92 -4.00
N ARG A 212 11.62 -21.52 -3.22
CA ARG A 212 12.31 -22.39 -2.25
C ARG A 212 11.76 -22.27 -0.83
N HIS A 213 10.90 -21.28 -0.57
CA HIS A 213 10.43 -20.94 0.77
C HIS A 213 8.93 -20.70 0.78
N GLN A 214 8.30 -20.89 1.95
CA GLN A 214 6.90 -20.53 2.11
C GLN A 214 6.74 -19.02 2.04
N PHE A 215 5.63 -18.55 1.44
CA PHE A 215 5.39 -17.13 1.20
C PHE A 215 5.37 -16.33 2.51
N GLN A 216 4.77 -16.88 3.56
CA GLN A 216 4.66 -16.32 4.91
C GLN A 216 6.03 -16.01 5.51
N GLU A 217 6.97 -16.94 5.38
CA GLU A 217 8.31 -16.84 5.97
C GLU A 217 9.18 -15.79 5.24
N VAL A 218 9.08 -15.76 3.91
CA VAL A 218 9.95 -14.92 3.07
C VAL A 218 9.39 -13.53 2.81
N HIS A 219 8.08 -13.32 3.00
CA HIS A 219 7.39 -12.08 2.65
C HIS A 219 8.03 -10.83 3.24
N SER A 220 8.34 -10.83 4.54
CA SER A 220 8.90 -9.65 5.22
C SER A 220 10.25 -9.23 4.62
N PHE A 221 11.10 -10.22 4.30
CA PHE A 221 12.37 -10.03 3.60
C PHE A 221 12.15 -9.53 2.18
N LEU A 222 11.31 -10.21 1.38
CA LEU A 222 11.03 -9.81 -0.01
C LEU A 222 10.52 -8.37 -0.07
N ARG A 223 9.54 -8.03 0.77
CA ARG A 223 8.95 -6.68 0.80
C ARG A 223 10.00 -5.60 1.07
N ASP A 224 10.90 -5.83 2.03
CA ASP A 224 11.99 -4.90 2.31
C ASP A 224 12.92 -4.73 1.10
N ARG A 225 13.40 -5.85 0.54
CA ARG A 225 14.35 -5.83 -0.58
C ARG A 225 13.75 -5.28 -1.87
N LEU A 226 12.48 -5.56 -2.15
CA LEU A 226 11.75 -5.00 -3.29
C LEU A 226 11.52 -3.49 -3.12
N ARG A 227 11.29 -3.01 -1.89
CA ARG A 227 11.21 -1.58 -1.61
C ARG A 227 12.56 -0.88 -1.85
N ALA A 228 13.68 -1.53 -1.51
CA ALA A 228 15.02 -1.05 -1.83
C ALA A 228 15.27 -0.97 -3.35
N VAL A 229 14.74 -1.94 -4.12
CA VAL A 229 14.78 -1.91 -5.58
C VAL A 229 13.99 -0.72 -6.14
N CYS A 230 12.77 -0.47 -5.65
CA CYS A 230 11.99 0.71 -6.04
C CYS A 230 12.71 2.02 -5.69
N GLN A 231 13.37 2.07 -4.52
CA GLN A 231 14.17 3.22 -4.10
C GLN A 231 15.32 3.50 -5.08
N ASP A 232 16.06 2.47 -5.50
CA ASP A 232 17.16 2.63 -6.46
C ASP A 232 16.67 3.16 -7.82
N PHE A 233 15.50 2.73 -8.30
CA PHE A 233 14.89 3.30 -9.51
C PHE A 233 14.49 4.77 -9.32
N SER A 234 13.91 5.11 -8.17
CA SER A 234 13.48 6.47 -7.85
C SER A 234 14.66 7.43 -7.81
N VAL A 235 15.78 7.03 -7.21
CA VAL A 235 16.99 7.87 -7.10
C VAL A 235 17.62 8.11 -8.47
N GLN A 236 17.58 7.12 -9.37
CA GLN A 236 18.14 7.25 -10.73
C GLN A 236 17.18 7.90 -11.73
N ALA A 237 15.93 8.20 -11.34
CA ALA A 237 14.88 8.74 -12.20
C ALA A 237 14.79 8.04 -13.58
N THR A 238 15.00 6.71 -13.61
CA THR A 238 15.19 6.00 -14.88
C THR A 238 13.89 5.55 -15.53
N ILE A 239 13.73 5.90 -16.80
CA ILE A 239 12.56 5.55 -17.62
C ILE A 239 12.97 4.46 -18.63
N SER A 240 12.87 3.19 -18.21
CA SER A 240 13.34 2.06 -19.01
C SER A 240 12.33 0.90 -19.09
N LYS A 241 12.64 -0.14 -19.89
CA LYS A 241 11.80 -1.36 -19.97
C LYS A 241 11.93 -2.18 -18.69
N GLU A 242 13.11 -2.17 -18.11
CA GLU A 242 13.46 -2.80 -16.85
C GLU A 242 12.68 -2.15 -15.70
N ALA A 243 12.58 -0.82 -15.66
CA ALA A 243 11.80 -0.11 -14.66
C ALA A 243 10.32 -0.53 -14.71
N VAL A 244 9.71 -0.52 -15.90
CA VAL A 244 8.32 -0.98 -16.08
C VAL A 244 8.18 -2.43 -15.61
N TYR A 245 8.97 -3.34 -16.16
CA TYR A 245 8.92 -4.76 -15.81
C TYR A 245 9.04 -4.99 -14.30
N VAL A 246 10.03 -4.39 -13.64
CA VAL A 246 10.23 -4.54 -12.19
C VAL A 246 9.03 -4.04 -11.40
N HIS A 247 8.50 -2.86 -11.70
CA HIS A 247 7.36 -2.33 -10.94
C HIS A 247 6.09 -3.16 -11.20
N GLU A 248 5.90 -3.68 -12.41
CA GLU A 248 4.82 -4.62 -12.72
C GLU A 248 4.92 -5.88 -11.84
N GLN A 249 6.12 -6.46 -11.71
CA GLN A 249 6.38 -7.61 -10.84
C GLN A 249 6.09 -7.32 -9.37
N ILE A 250 6.55 -6.18 -8.88
CA ILE A 250 6.38 -5.78 -7.48
C ILE A 250 4.91 -5.50 -7.16
N ALA A 251 4.17 -4.87 -8.07
CA ALA A 251 2.74 -4.67 -7.91
C ALA A 251 1.98 -6.00 -7.78
N ARG A 252 2.28 -7.00 -8.64
CA ARG A 252 1.68 -8.33 -8.53
C ARG A 252 2.05 -9.02 -7.21
N PHE A 253 3.30 -8.90 -6.74
CA PHE A 253 3.74 -9.41 -5.44
C PHE A 253 2.87 -8.85 -4.29
N HIS A 254 2.63 -7.54 -4.26
CA HIS A 254 1.78 -6.94 -3.22
C HIS A 254 0.32 -7.40 -3.31
N VAL A 255 -0.23 -7.54 -4.53
CA VAL A 255 -1.60 -8.07 -4.73
C VAL A 255 -1.72 -9.50 -4.20
N VAL A 256 -0.73 -10.35 -4.47
CA VAL A 256 -0.66 -11.71 -3.92
C VAL A 256 -0.54 -11.68 -2.40
N ALA A 257 0.31 -10.81 -1.84
CA ALA A 257 0.49 -10.69 -0.39
C ALA A 257 -0.81 -10.36 0.34
N ILE A 258 -1.62 -9.45 -0.21
CA ILE A 258 -2.94 -9.11 0.32
C ILE A 258 -3.83 -10.35 0.44
N ASN A 259 -3.75 -11.28 -0.50
CA ASN A 259 -4.51 -12.53 -0.47
C ASN A 259 -3.92 -13.55 0.52
N GLU A 260 -2.67 -13.94 0.30
CA GLU A 260 -2.03 -15.07 1.00
C GLU A 260 -1.85 -14.81 2.50
N LEU A 261 -1.70 -13.54 2.90
CA LEU A 261 -1.40 -13.15 4.28
C LEU A 261 -2.57 -12.45 4.98
N SER A 262 -3.75 -12.44 4.35
CA SER A 262 -4.93 -11.76 4.89
C SER A 262 -5.30 -12.19 6.32
N GLN A 263 -5.11 -13.48 6.64
CA GLN A 263 -5.40 -14.08 7.94
C GLN A 263 -4.21 -14.06 8.91
N ASP A 264 -3.02 -13.63 8.47
CA ASP A 264 -1.85 -13.56 9.34
C ASP A 264 -2.00 -12.38 10.33
N PRO A 265 -1.89 -12.61 11.66
CA PRO A 265 -2.00 -11.56 12.65
C PRO A 265 -0.87 -10.52 12.56
N LEU A 266 0.34 -10.92 12.15
CA LEU A 266 1.52 -10.06 12.02
C LEU A 266 1.49 -9.25 10.72
N PHE A 267 0.62 -9.59 9.78
CA PHE A 267 0.50 -8.92 8.50
C PHE A 267 -0.28 -7.59 8.60
N SER A 268 0.39 -6.52 8.17
CA SER A 268 -0.19 -5.20 8.02
C SER A 268 -0.63 -4.96 6.58
N MET A 269 -1.90 -5.26 6.30
CA MET A 269 -2.49 -5.03 4.97
C MET A 269 -2.52 -3.54 4.59
N GLN A 270 -2.58 -2.63 5.57
CA GLN A 270 -2.43 -1.19 5.34
C GLN A 270 -1.07 -0.87 4.68
N GLN A 271 0.02 -1.37 5.26
CA GLN A 271 1.36 -1.13 4.73
C GLN A 271 1.52 -1.70 3.31
N GLU A 272 0.97 -2.88 3.05
CA GLU A 272 0.98 -3.45 1.68
C GLU A 272 0.21 -2.59 0.69
N LEU A 273 -0.99 -2.14 1.04
CA LEU A 273 -1.77 -1.26 0.18
C LEU A 273 -1.05 0.07 -0.07
N GLU A 274 -0.38 0.64 0.94
CA GLU A 274 0.43 1.84 0.76
C GLU A 274 1.59 1.63 -0.21
N GLN A 275 2.30 0.49 -0.14
CA GLN A 275 3.36 0.17 -1.09
C GLN A 275 2.81 -0.09 -2.49
N LEU A 276 1.73 -0.87 -2.62
CA LEU A 276 1.08 -1.13 -3.91
C LEU A 276 0.63 0.16 -4.59
N ASN A 277 -0.01 1.08 -3.85
CA ASN A 277 -0.42 2.38 -4.40
C ASN A 277 0.77 3.21 -4.89
N LYS A 278 1.90 3.21 -4.17
CA LYS A 278 3.13 3.90 -4.60
C LYS A 278 3.69 3.29 -5.89
N VAL A 279 3.72 1.96 -5.97
CA VAL A 279 4.21 1.24 -7.16
C VAL A 279 3.31 1.51 -8.36
N LEU A 280 1.99 1.49 -8.19
CA LEU A 280 1.04 1.81 -9.25
C LEU A 280 1.14 3.27 -9.69
N TYR A 281 1.32 4.22 -8.76
CA TYR A 281 1.58 5.61 -9.10
C TYR A 281 2.82 5.75 -9.99
N VAL A 282 3.93 5.08 -9.65
CA VAL A 282 5.14 5.07 -10.49
C VAL A 282 4.87 4.42 -11.85
N LEU A 283 4.12 3.31 -11.90
CA LEU A 283 3.73 2.68 -13.17
C LEU A 283 2.91 3.61 -14.06
N ASP A 284 1.95 4.37 -13.51
CA ASP A 284 1.19 5.35 -14.27
C ASP A 284 2.12 6.37 -14.95
N GLN A 285 3.07 6.94 -14.20
CA GLN A 285 4.04 7.88 -14.74
C GLN A 285 4.92 7.24 -15.81
N LEU A 286 5.48 6.05 -15.55
CA LEU A 286 6.30 5.32 -16.51
C LEU A 286 5.53 5.00 -17.80
N TYR A 287 4.27 4.61 -17.71
CA TYR A 287 3.44 4.36 -18.88
C TYR A 287 3.20 5.63 -19.69
N ASN A 288 2.85 6.73 -19.04
CA ASN A 288 2.60 8.01 -19.69
C ASN A 288 3.86 8.56 -20.37
N GLU A 289 5.01 8.57 -19.70
CA GLU A 289 6.29 9.03 -20.27
C GLU A 289 6.73 8.18 -21.46
N ARG A 290 6.60 6.85 -21.35
CA ARG A 290 6.92 5.94 -22.46
C ARG A 290 5.98 6.13 -23.64
N ARG A 291 4.70 6.42 -23.39
CA ARG A 291 3.72 6.75 -24.42
C ARG A 291 4.08 8.06 -25.14
N CYS A 292 4.51 9.10 -24.41
CA CYS A 292 5.04 10.33 -25.01
C CYS A 292 6.25 10.07 -25.92
N ARG A 293 7.05 9.03 -25.61
CA ARG A 293 8.18 8.55 -26.44
C ARG A 293 7.75 7.52 -27.50
N GLN A 294 6.46 7.41 -27.79
CA GLN A 294 5.87 6.47 -28.76
C GLN A 294 6.27 5.00 -28.52
N LYS A 295 6.46 4.61 -27.25
CA LYS A 295 6.74 3.22 -26.86
C LYS A 295 5.46 2.53 -26.39
N ILE A 296 5.32 1.26 -26.77
CA ILE A 296 4.19 0.40 -26.40
C ILE A 296 4.46 -0.24 -25.03
N ASN A 297 3.43 -0.25 -24.18
CA ASN A 297 3.42 -0.91 -22.88
C ASN A 297 2.45 -2.09 -22.92
N LYS A 298 2.96 -3.32 -22.93
CA LYS A 298 2.16 -4.51 -23.17
C LYS A 298 1.15 -4.80 -22.05
N ASN A 299 1.54 -4.57 -20.80
CA ASN A 299 0.71 -4.92 -19.64
C ASN A 299 -0.02 -3.72 -19.04
N GLU A 300 0.00 -2.55 -19.69
CA GLU A 300 -0.60 -1.32 -19.14
C GLU A 300 -2.05 -1.51 -18.69
N ALA A 301 -2.88 -2.16 -19.51
CA ALA A 301 -4.28 -2.44 -19.19
C ALA A 301 -4.49 -3.24 -17.89
N GLU A 302 -3.56 -4.14 -17.56
CA GLU A 302 -3.63 -4.94 -16.32
C GLU A 302 -3.45 -4.06 -15.08
N PHE A 303 -2.45 -3.18 -15.08
CA PHE A 303 -2.16 -2.33 -13.93
C PHE A 303 -3.13 -1.16 -13.81
N ARG A 304 -3.66 -0.67 -14.95
CA ARG A 304 -4.79 0.26 -14.99
C ARG A 304 -6.04 -0.34 -14.37
N THR A 305 -6.27 -1.63 -14.59
CA THR A 305 -7.34 -2.37 -13.91
C THR A 305 -7.15 -2.36 -12.39
N TYR A 306 -5.93 -2.57 -11.88
CA TYR A 306 -5.67 -2.52 -10.45
C TYR A 306 -5.92 -1.13 -9.85
N MET A 307 -5.59 -0.06 -10.58
CA MET A 307 -5.90 1.32 -10.17
C MET A 307 -7.41 1.53 -10.00
N ILE A 308 -8.23 1.04 -10.94
CA ILE A 308 -9.70 1.12 -10.81
C ILE A 308 -10.18 0.35 -9.58
N LEU A 309 -9.67 -0.87 -9.39
CA LEU A 309 -10.15 -1.74 -8.31
C LEU A 309 -9.73 -1.25 -6.92
N LEU A 310 -8.55 -0.63 -6.77
CA LEU A 310 -8.11 -0.03 -5.51
C LEU A 310 -8.85 1.25 -5.13
N ASP A 311 -9.55 1.85 -6.09
CA ASP A 311 -10.39 3.03 -5.88
C ASP A 311 -11.86 2.74 -6.22
N LEU A 312 -12.27 1.48 -6.06
CA LEU A 312 -13.62 1.00 -6.42
C LEU A 312 -14.76 1.87 -5.87
N PRO A 313 -14.71 2.39 -4.63
CA PRO A 313 -15.78 3.23 -4.10
C PRO A 313 -15.79 4.68 -4.63
N ASN A 314 -14.69 5.16 -5.22
CA ASN A 314 -14.58 6.54 -5.67
C ASN A 314 -15.17 6.70 -7.07
N PRO A 315 -16.31 7.41 -7.23
CA PRO A 315 -16.93 7.59 -8.55
C PRO A 315 -16.07 8.41 -9.53
N SER A 316 -15.14 9.22 -9.00
CA SER A 316 -14.30 10.10 -9.82
C SER A 316 -13.24 9.34 -10.63
N ILE A 317 -12.99 8.06 -10.32
CA ILE A 317 -12.00 7.24 -11.04
C ILE A 317 -12.31 7.15 -12.54
N VAL A 318 -13.59 7.23 -12.91
CA VAL A 318 -14.03 7.17 -14.32
C VAL A 318 -13.52 8.39 -15.11
N VAL A 319 -13.38 9.56 -14.48
CA VAL A 319 -12.82 10.76 -15.10
C VAL A 319 -11.34 10.56 -15.43
N GLU A 320 -10.59 9.94 -14.53
CA GLU A 320 -9.18 9.61 -14.79
C GLU A 320 -9.04 8.56 -15.90
N CYS A 321 -9.97 7.59 -15.96
CA CYS A 321 -9.99 6.57 -17.02
C CYS A 321 -10.19 7.18 -18.42
N GLN A 322 -10.93 8.30 -18.54
CA GLN A 322 -11.16 8.97 -19.82
C GLN A 322 -9.88 9.60 -20.41
N LYS A 323 -8.85 9.82 -19.60
CA LYS A 323 -7.54 10.32 -20.06
C LYS A 323 -6.69 9.24 -20.72
N TRP A 324 -7.07 7.96 -20.59
CA TRP A 324 -6.28 6.85 -21.08
C TRP A 324 -6.51 6.61 -22.59
N PRO A 325 -5.54 5.99 -23.28
CA PRO A 325 -5.72 5.62 -24.67
C PRO A 325 -6.92 4.68 -24.86
N ILE A 326 -7.63 4.85 -25.98
CA ILE A 326 -8.81 4.03 -26.32
C ILE A 326 -8.45 2.54 -26.33
N SER A 327 -7.26 2.17 -26.81
CA SER A 327 -6.80 0.78 -26.85
C SER A 327 -6.66 0.14 -25.46
N VAL A 328 -6.32 0.94 -24.44
CA VAL A 328 -6.27 0.50 -23.03
C VAL A 328 -7.68 0.45 -22.46
N LEU A 329 -8.49 1.48 -22.73
CA LEU A 329 -9.85 1.58 -22.21
C LEU A 329 -10.75 0.43 -22.72
N GLN A 330 -10.59 0.03 -23.98
CA GLN A 330 -11.37 -1.05 -24.60
C GLN A 330 -10.91 -2.46 -24.20
N GLU A 331 -9.80 -2.60 -23.45
CA GLU A 331 -9.32 -3.89 -23.03
C GLU A 331 -10.32 -4.56 -22.07
N SER A 332 -10.58 -5.86 -22.27
CA SER A 332 -11.69 -6.55 -21.62
C SER A 332 -11.62 -6.60 -20.09
N ARG A 333 -10.41 -6.63 -19.51
CA ARG A 333 -10.16 -6.57 -18.06
C ARG A 333 -10.47 -5.18 -17.51
N VAL A 334 -10.09 -4.12 -18.24
CA VAL A 334 -10.42 -2.74 -17.89
C VAL A 334 -11.94 -2.54 -17.93
N GLN A 335 -12.60 -3.03 -18.99
CA GLN A 335 -14.06 -2.99 -19.10
C GLN A 335 -14.76 -3.80 -17.98
N ALA A 336 -14.23 -4.98 -17.61
CA ALA A 336 -14.75 -5.74 -16.49
C ALA A 336 -14.60 -4.98 -15.16
N ALA A 337 -13.46 -4.31 -14.94
CA ALA A 337 -13.23 -3.49 -13.75
C ALA A 337 -14.18 -2.30 -13.69
N LEU A 338 -14.41 -1.58 -14.80
CA LEU A 338 -15.37 -0.48 -14.88
C LEU A 338 -16.81 -0.96 -14.61
N ARG A 339 -17.20 -2.12 -15.14
CA ARG A 339 -18.51 -2.74 -14.85
C ARG A 339 -18.65 -3.05 -13.36
N LEU A 340 -17.64 -3.68 -12.75
CA LEU A 340 -17.65 -3.97 -11.32
C LEU A 340 -17.70 -2.70 -10.48
N HIS A 341 -16.94 -1.66 -10.85
CA HIS A 341 -16.99 -0.34 -10.24
C HIS A 341 -18.41 0.24 -10.27
N ALA A 342 -19.05 0.25 -11.44
CA ALA A 342 -20.41 0.77 -11.60
C ALA A 342 -21.45 -0.01 -10.77
N LEU A 343 -21.32 -1.34 -10.69
CA LEU A 343 -22.24 -2.18 -9.92
C LEU A 343 -22.05 -2.04 -8.40
N ALA A 344 -20.86 -1.66 -7.95
CA ALA A 344 -20.54 -1.44 -6.54
C ALA A 344 -20.95 -0.05 -6.02
N GLN A 345 -21.29 0.90 -6.91
CA GLN A 345 -21.74 2.24 -6.50
C GLN A 345 -23.07 2.19 -5.76
N LYS A 346 -23.26 3.12 -4.81
CA LYS A 346 -24.47 3.23 -3.98
C LYS A 346 -24.85 4.70 -3.74
N SER A 347 -26.16 5.01 -3.80
CA SER A 347 -26.69 6.36 -3.51
C SER A 347 -27.03 6.57 -2.03
N THR A 348 -26.93 5.52 -1.22
CA THR A 348 -27.32 5.58 0.18
C THR A 348 -26.34 6.44 0.97
N HIS A 349 -26.82 7.60 1.45
CA HIS A 349 -26.22 8.35 2.54
C HIS A 349 -26.09 7.43 3.76
N ALA A 350 -24.91 6.85 3.91
CA ALA A 350 -24.48 6.39 5.20
C ALA A 350 -23.36 7.36 5.59
N GLN A 351 -23.53 8.06 6.71
CA GLN A 351 -22.47 8.85 7.37
C GLN A 351 -21.38 7.92 7.92
N THR A 352 -21.08 6.82 7.24
CA THR A 352 -20.07 5.87 7.68
C THR A 352 -18.74 6.34 7.15
N SER A 353 -17.97 6.94 8.04
CA SER A 353 -16.52 6.96 7.90
C SER A 353 -16.07 5.50 8.00
N TYR A 354 -15.95 4.83 6.85
CA TYR A 354 -15.41 3.47 6.80
C TYR A 354 -13.91 3.56 7.07
N SER A 355 -13.48 3.13 8.25
CA SER A 355 -12.08 2.82 8.46
C SER A 355 -11.86 1.36 8.04
N PHE A 356 -11.34 1.16 6.83
CA PHE A 356 -10.81 -0.14 6.46
C PHE A 356 -9.30 0.02 6.33
N LEU A 357 -8.56 -0.70 7.19
CA LEU A 357 -7.09 -0.74 7.18
C LEU A 357 -6.43 0.62 7.39
N GLY A 358 -6.88 1.39 8.39
CA GLY A 358 -6.26 2.67 8.78
C GLY A 358 -6.42 3.82 7.78
N LYS A 359 -6.97 3.57 6.57
CA LYS A 359 -7.53 4.60 5.72
C LYS A 359 -8.96 4.86 6.17
N THR A 360 -9.19 6.03 6.73
CA THR A 360 -10.54 6.58 6.75
C THR A 360 -10.90 6.88 5.30
N TRP A 361 -11.83 6.12 4.73
CA TRP A 361 -12.53 6.52 3.51
C TRP A 361 -13.49 7.65 3.91
N SER A 362 -12.92 8.79 4.31
CA SER A 362 -13.62 9.95 4.84
C SER A 362 -13.55 11.16 3.91
N ALA A 363 -12.94 11.02 2.74
CA ALA A 363 -12.92 12.07 1.73
C ALA A 363 -13.78 11.63 0.54
N ASN A 364 -15.01 12.12 0.51
CA ASN A 364 -15.82 12.18 -0.72
C ASN A 364 -16.35 10.86 -1.28
N ALA A 365 -16.83 9.91 -0.46
CA ALA A 365 -17.94 9.08 -0.91
C ALA A 365 -19.20 9.96 -0.97
N ILE A 366 -19.16 10.98 -1.83
CA ILE A 366 -20.32 11.81 -2.16
C ILE A 366 -21.32 10.82 -2.73
N PRO A 367 -22.49 10.64 -2.10
CA PRO A 367 -23.52 9.80 -2.66
C PRO A 367 -23.78 10.28 -4.09
N THR A 368 -23.55 9.42 -5.07
CA THR A 368 -23.86 9.75 -6.45
C THR A 368 -25.31 9.42 -6.69
N ASP A 369 -26.04 10.37 -7.26
CA ASP A 369 -27.41 10.14 -7.68
C ASP A 369 -27.50 8.97 -8.66
N ALA A 370 -28.64 8.27 -8.61
CA ALA A 370 -28.94 7.14 -9.50
C ALA A 370 -27.93 5.97 -9.50
N ALA A 371 -27.06 5.85 -8.49
CA ALA A 371 -26.25 4.65 -8.33
C ALA A 371 -27.12 3.41 -8.07
N VAL A 372 -26.83 2.35 -8.83
CA VAL A 372 -27.75 1.21 -8.99
C VAL A 372 -27.63 0.14 -7.90
N ASN A 373 -26.49 0.07 -7.19
CA ASN A 373 -26.22 -0.92 -6.14
C ASN A 373 -26.65 -2.35 -6.53
N LEU A 374 -26.21 -2.83 -7.70
CA LEU A 374 -26.61 -4.13 -8.26
C LEU A 374 -25.70 -5.26 -7.76
N TYR A 375 -25.70 -5.50 -6.45
CA TYR A 375 -24.83 -6.45 -5.74
C TYR A 375 -24.94 -7.90 -6.26
N THR A 376 -26.13 -8.38 -6.61
CA THR A 376 -26.30 -9.73 -7.18
C THR A 376 -25.56 -9.89 -8.52
N ARG A 377 -25.61 -8.86 -9.38
CA ARG A 377 -24.85 -8.82 -10.64
C ARG A 377 -23.36 -8.67 -10.37
N PHE A 378 -22.97 -7.88 -9.38
CA PHE A 378 -21.57 -7.74 -8.97
C PHE A 378 -20.96 -9.10 -8.63
N PHE A 379 -21.59 -9.88 -7.73
CA PHE A 379 -21.10 -11.20 -7.36
C PHE A 379 -21.15 -12.20 -8.52
N LYS A 380 -22.16 -12.11 -9.40
CA LYS A 380 -22.24 -12.95 -10.60
C LYS A 380 -21.09 -12.69 -11.58
N ILE A 381 -20.76 -11.43 -11.84
CA ILE A 381 -19.62 -11.05 -12.70
C ILE A 381 -18.31 -11.45 -12.03
N LEU A 382 -18.13 -11.11 -10.74
CA LEU A 382 -16.96 -11.49 -9.97
C LEU A 382 -16.73 -13.00 -10.00
N ARG A 383 -17.77 -13.84 -9.96
CA ARG A 383 -17.61 -15.30 -10.02
C ARG A 383 -17.39 -15.83 -11.44
N ARG A 384 -18.20 -15.39 -12.42
CA ARG A 384 -18.31 -16.07 -13.74
C ARG A 384 -17.51 -15.42 -14.87
N ASP A 385 -17.20 -14.12 -14.79
CA ASP A 385 -16.52 -13.44 -15.90
C ASP A 385 -15.05 -13.88 -15.96
N GLN A 386 -14.62 -14.40 -17.11
CA GLN A 386 -13.25 -14.87 -17.35
C GLN A 386 -12.22 -13.72 -17.44
N ASN A 387 -12.71 -12.49 -17.70
CA ASN A 387 -11.88 -11.29 -17.71
C ASN A 387 -11.52 -10.83 -16.31
N VAL A 388 -12.30 -11.23 -15.29
CA VAL A 388 -11.92 -11.02 -13.90
C VAL A 388 -10.87 -12.06 -13.53
N THR A 389 -9.62 -11.62 -13.44
CA THR A 389 -8.47 -12.47 -13.13
C THR A 389 -8.37 -12.78 -11.64
N PHE A 390 -7.53 -13.75 -11.27
CA PHE A 390 -7.19 -14.03 -9.88
C PHE A 390 -6.74 -12.76 -9.12
N LEU A 391 -5.77 -12.03 -9.68
CA LEU A 391 -5.23 -10.82 -9.06
C LEU A 391 -6.28 -9.71 -8.91
N MET A 392 -7.23 -9.61 -9.84
CA MET A 392 -8.39 -8.71 -9.68
C MET A 392 -9.28 -9.14 -8.51
N ALA A 393 -9.57 -10.44 -8.37
CA ALA A 393 -10.35 -10.97 -7.26
C ALA A 393 -9.63 -10.76 -5.91
N CYS A 394 -8.30 -10.88 -5.86
CA CYS A 394 -7.48 -10.57 -4.69
C CYS A 394 -7.58 -9.12 -4.23
N LEU A 395 -7.88 -8.18 -5.14
CA LEU A 395 -8.16 -6.78 -4.79
C LEU A 395 -9.63 -6.59 -4.41
N LEU A 396 -10.55 -7.22 -5.13
CA LEU A 396 -11.99 -7.07 -4.92
C LEU A 396 -12.47 -7.61 -3.57
N GLN A 397 -11.79 -8.61 -3.00
CA GLN A 397 -12.09 -9.12 -1.66
C GLN A 397 -12.03 -8.05 -0.56
N LEU A 398 -11.25 -6.98 -0.76
CA LEU A 398 -11.22 -5.82 0.14
C LEU A 398 -12.57 -5.09 0.23
N TYR A 399 -13.38 -5.18 -0.83
CA TYR A 399 -14.66 -4.47 -0.96
C TYR A 399 -15.87 -5.37 -0.80
N ILE A 400 -15.72 -6.70 -0.77
CA ILE A 400 -16.84 -7.64 -0.61
C ILE A 400 -17.67 -7.32 0.65
N PRO A 401 -17.08 -7.10 1.85
CA PRO A 401 -17.85 -6.74 3.03
C PRO A 401 -18.63 -5.43 2.84
N ILE A 402 -18.04 -4.46 2.15
CA ILE A 402 -18.64 -3.14 1.89
C ILE A 402 -19.83 -3.27 0.92
N VAL A 403 -19.69 -4.10 -0.12
CA VAL A 403 -20.78 -4.40 -1.07
C VAL A 403 -21.92 -5.15 -0.37
N ARG A 404 -21.60 -6.13 0.49
CA ARG A 404 -22.61 -6.86 1.29
C ARG A 404 -23.36 -5.95 2.25
N GLN A 405 -22.66 -5.06 2.94
CA GLN A 405 -23.29 -4.05 3.80
C GLN A 405 -24.15 -3.08 3.00
N GLY A 406 -23.68 -2.60 1.85
CA GLY A 406 -24.45 -1.74 0.95
C GLY A 406 -25.72 -2.42 0.42
N ALA A 407 -25.65 -3.71 0.11
CA ALA A 407 -26.78 -4.53 -0.28
C ALA A 407 -27.80 -4.65 0.85
N LEU A 408 -27.34 -4.99 2.05
CA LEU A 408 -28.17 -5.08 3.26
C LEU A 408 -28.89 -3.75 3.54
N MET A 409 -28.20 -2.61 3.41
CA MET A 409 -28.80 -1.29 3.56
C MET A 409 -29.87 -0.97 2.52
N GLY A 410 -29.66 -1.40 1.27
CA GLY A 410 -30.68 -1.32 0.24
C GLY A 410 -31.91 -2.15 0.60
N MET A 411 -31.70 -3.42 0.94
CA MET A 411 -32.76 -4.37 1.29
C MET A 411 -33.60 -3.87 2.48
N ARG A 412 -32.97 -3.45 3.58
CA ARG A 412 -33.66 -3.03 4.80
C ARG A 412 -34.61 -1.84 4.63
N ARG A 413 -34.37 -0.99 3.63
CA ARG A 413 -35.26 0.12 3.29
C ARG A 413 -36.55 -0.36 2.62
N SER A 414 -36.52 -1.50 1.95
CA SER A 414 -37.64 -2.10 1.25
C SER A 414 -38.45 -3.06 2.12
N PHE A 415 -37.85 -3.67 3.16
CA PHE A 415 -38.57 -4.57 4.07
C PHE A 415 -39.27 -3.82 5.21
N LEU A 416 -40.60 -3.80 5.18
CA LEU A 416 -41.47 -3.32 6.25
C LEU A 416 -41.53 -4.30 7.44
N SER A 417 -41.82 -3.79 8.64
CA SER A 417 -41.95 -4.60 9.86
C SER A 417 -43.14 -5.58 9.84
N ALA A 418 -44.10 -5.39 8.93
CA ALA A 418 -45.23 -6.29 8.75
C ALA A 418 -44.89 -7.51 7.87
N HIS A 419 -43.76 -7.48 7.16
CA HIS A 419 -43.34 -8.64 6.37
C HIS A 419 -42.77 -9.73 7.27
N ALA A 420 -42.92 -10.97 6.81
CA ALA A 420 -42.25 -12.10 7.43
C ALA A 420 -40.72 -11.88 7.43
N PRO A 421 -40.02 -12.37 8.47
CA PRO A 421 -38.56 -12.39 8.48
C PRO A 421 -37.98 -13.04 7.22
N TYR A 422 -36.84 -12.54 6.75
CA TYR A 422 -36.26 -12.94 5.47
C TYR A 422 -35.53 -14.29 5.62
N PRO A 423 -35.73 -15.27 4.71
CA PRO A 423 -35.05 -16.56 4.79
C PRO A 423 -33.53 -16.44 4.73
N ALA A 424 -32.83 -17.13 5.63
CA ALA A 424 -31.37 -17.07 5.73
C ALA A 424 -30.69 -17.61 4.46
N GLN A 425 -31.21 -18.69 3.88
CA GLN A 425 -30.66 -19.30 2.68
C GLN A 425 -30.77 -18.41 1.43
N ASP A 426 -31.86 -17.65 1.32
CA ASP A 426 -32.02 -16.65 0.27
C ASP A 426 -31.01 -15.51 0.47
N LEU A 427 -30.73 -15.11 1.71
CA LEU A 427 -29.78 -14.04 2.00
C LEU A 427 -28.35 -14.49 1.71
N LYS A 428 -28.01 -15.73 2.10
CA LYS A 428 -26.74 -16.38 1.74
C LYS A 428 -26.51 -16.32 0.25
N THR A 429 -27.53 -16.68 -0.54
CA THR A 429 -27.48 -16.70 -2.00
C THR A 429 -27.38 -15.28 -2.59
N ALA A 430 -28.19 -14.34 -2.11
CA ALA A 430 -28.22 -12.96 -2.60
C ALA A 430 -26.91 -12.19 -2.33
N LEU A 431 -26.31 -12.41 -1.15
CA LEU A 431 -25.03 -11.79 -0.75
C LEU A 431 -23.80 -12.66 -1.07
N ALA A 432 -24.05 -13.79 -1.74
CA ALA A 432 -23.05 -14.75 -2.21
C ALA A 432 -22.03 -15.17 -1.14
N PHE A 433 -22.53 -15.50 0.06
CA PHE A 433 -21.71 -16.14 1.10
C PHE A 433 -21.38 -17.58 0.70
N SER A 434 -20.20 -18.07 1.10
CA SER A 434 -19.78 -19.43 0.80
C SER A 434 -20.31 -20.44 1.82
N THR A 435 -20.34 -20.05 3.10
CA THR A 435 -20.77 -20.90 4.21
C THR A 435 -21.78 -20.20 5.11
N ASP A 436 -22.51 -20.97 5.91
CA ASP A 436 -23.52 -20.45 6.83
C ASP A 436 -22.88 -19.76 8.04
N GLU A 437 -21.67 -20.18 8.43
CA GLU A 437 -20.90 -19.53 9.49
C GLU A 437 -20.50 -18.10 9.10
N GLN A 438 -20.11 -17.88 7.84
CA GLN A 438 -19.79 -16.54 7.34
C GLN A 438 -21.01 -15.61 7.38
N LEU A 439 -22.18 -16.13 6.99
CA LEU A 439 -23.44 -15.39 7.08
C LEU A 439 -23.76 -15.06 8.54
N LEU A 440 -23.70 -16.06 9.43
CA LEU A 440 -23.97 -15.89 10.86
C LEU A 440 -23.04 -14.84 11.49
N GLN A 441 -21.75 -14.87 11.16
CA GLN A 441 -20.78 -13.89 11.65
C GLN A 441 -21.07 -12.48 11.14
N PHE A 442 -21.42 -12.35 9.86
CA PHE A 442 -21.83 -11.08 9.27
C PHE A 442 -23.10 -10.52 9.96
N CYS A 443 -24.10 -11.36 10.20
CA CYS A 443 -25.33 -10.96 10.90
C CYS A 443 -25.06 -10.52 12.35
N LYS A 444 -24.20 -11.23 13.08
CA LYS A 444 -23.78 -10.87 14.44
C LYS A 444 -23.08 -9.50 14.48
N LEU A 445 -22.15 -9.26 13.57
CA LEU A 445 -21.41 -8.00 13.49
C LEU A 445 -22.31 -6.80 13.16
N HIS A 446 -23.38 -7.02 12.39
CA HIS A 446 -24.38 -6.00 12.08
C HIS A 446 -25.52 -5.91 13.13
N ASN A 447 -25.44 -6.65 14.23
CA ASN A 447 -26.46 -6.71 15.29
C ASN A 447 -27.88 -6.98 14.75
N LEU A 448 -28.00 -7.89 13.78
CA LEU A 448 -29.29 -8.30 13.22
C LEU A 448 -30.01 -9.30 14.16
N SER A 449 -31.33 -9.17 14.26
CA SER A 449 -32.17 -10.18 14.94
C SER A 449 -32.22 -11.46 14.08
N MET A 450 -31.92 -12.60 14.68
CA MET A 450 -31.80 -13.89 14.02
C MET A 450 -32.70 -14.91 14.71
N ASN A 451 -33.45 -15.67 13.92
CA ASN A 451 -34.30 -16.76 14.38
C ASN A 451 -33.68 -18.09 13.98
N PHE A 452 -33.51 -18.97 14.96
CA PHE A 452 -32.94 -20.30 14.80
C PHE A 452 -34.04 -21.36 14.86
N ASP A 453 -33.83 -22.46 14.15
CA ASP A 453 -34.66 -23.63 14.29
C ASP A 453 -34.49 -24.20 15.72
N GLN A 454 -35.59 -24.69 16.29
CA GLN A 454 -35.59 -25.28 17.63
C GLN A 454 -34.99 -26.68 17.63
N ASP A 455 -35.06 -27.39 16.50
CA ASP A 455 -34.68 -28.81 16.42
C ASP A 455 -33.21 -29.02 16.09
N ASN A 456 -32.65 -28.24 15.15
CA ASN A 456 -31.27 -28.40 14.67
C ASN A 456 -30.35 -27.21 15.01
N GLY A 457 -30.89 -26.10 15.55
CA GLY A 457 -30.12 -24.91 15.90
C GLY A 457 -29.60 -24.10 14.70
N GLU A 458 -30.06 -24.38 13.48
CA GLU A 458 -29.63 -23.67 12.27
C GLU A 458 -30.32 -22.31 12.14
N LEU A 459 -29.64 -21.37 11.47
CA LEU A 459 -30.20 -20.04 11.20
C LEU A 459 -31.24 -20.14 10.09
N VAL A 460 -32.52 -19.91 10.41
CA VAL A 460 -33.63 -20.04 9.44
C VAL A 460 -34.05 -18.68 8.89
N GLN A 461 -34.17 -17.66 9.75
CA GLN A 461 -34.69 -16.36 9.34
C GLN A 461 -33.97 -15.19 9.99
N ILE A 462 -33.97 -14.04 9.30
CA ILE A 462 -33.30 -12.82 9.72
C ILE A 462 -34.27 -11.64 9.60
N GLU A 463 -34.36 -10.83 10.65
CA GLU A 463 -35.22 -9.66 10.63
C GLU A 463 -34.51 -8.49 9.90
N LEU A 464 -35.00 -8.16 8.70
CA LEU A 464 -34.46 -7.08 7.87
C LEU A 464 -35.27 -5.77 7.98
N SER A 465 -36.23 -5.70 8.91
CA SER A 465 -37.10 -4.53 9.01
C SER A 465 -36.28 -3.26 9.37
N LYS A 466 -36.74 -2.08 8.91
CA LYS A 466 -36.11 -0.81 9.31
C LYS A 466 -36.12 -0.58 10.83
N ARG A 467 -37.06 -1.19 11.55
CA ARG A 467 -37.21 -1.09 13.01
C ARG A 467 -36.33 -2.08 13.77
N ALA A 468 -35.86 -3.15 13.13
CA ALA A 468 -34.97 -4.12 13.74
C ALA A 468 -33.64 -3.47 14.16
N LYS A 469 -32.97 -4.07 15.15
CA LYS A 469 -31.65 -3.60 15.58
C LYS A 469 -30.66 -3.61 14.41
N PHE A 470 -29.76 -2.63 14.40
CA PHE A 470 -28.71 -2.53 13.41
C PHE A 470 -27.54 -1.76 13.96
N SER A 471 -26.34 -2.23 13.64
CA SER A 471 -25.13 -1.45 13.75
C SER A 471 -24.40 -1.41 12.43
N GLU A 472 -23.92 -0.22 12.09
CA GLU A 472 -22.86 -0.04 11.11
C GLU A 472 -21.53 -0.11 11.86
N PRO A 473 -20.78 -1.20 11.76
CA PRO A 473 -19.46 -1.27 12.36
C PRO A 473 -18.56 -0.24 11.68
N SER A 474 -17.86 0.55 12.49
CA SER A 474 -16.90 1.56 12.04
C SER A 474 -15.62 0.95 11.45
N ALA A 475 -15.34 -0.32 11.76
CA ALA A 475 -14.24 -1.10 11.23
C ALA A 475 -14.72 -2.50 10.82
N VAL A 476 -14.43 -2.89 9.59
CA VAL A 476 -14.58 -4.29 9.16
C VAL A 476 -13.43 -5.08 9.79
N THR A 477 -13.74 -6.07 10.62
CA THR A 477 -12.72 -6.95 11.22
C THR A 477 -12.17 -7.92 10.17
N LYS A 478 -10.97 -8.45 10.41
CA LYS A 478 -10.36 -9.48 9.54
C LYS A 478 -11.27 -10.72 9.40
N ASP A 479 -12.18 -10.93 10.33
CA ASP A 479 -13.05 -12.10 10.38
C ASP A 479 -14.10 -12.13 9.25
N ILE A 480 -14.42 -11.00 8.62
CA ILE A 480 -15.38 -10.93 7.49
C ILE A 480 -14.64 -10.98 6.15
N TYR A 481 -13.33 -11.16 6.19
CA TYR A 481 -12.54 -11.27 4.98
C TYR A 481 -12.93 -12.53 4.22
N ASP A 482 -13.34 -12.35 2.96
CA ASP A 482 -13.81 -13.44 2.13
C ASP A 482 -12.93 -13.61 0.89
N ALA A 483 -12.00 -14.56 0.98
CA ALA A 483 -11.09 -14.92 -0.11
C ALA A 483 -11.68 -15.98 -1.06
N SER A 484 -12.92 -16.43 -0.86
CA SER A 484 -13.50 -17.54 -1.64
C SER A 484 -13.52 -17.25 -3.15
N PHE A 485 -13.85 -16.02 -3.55
CA PHE A 485 -13.86 -15.62 -4.95
C PHE A 485 -12.47 -15.59 -5.58
N ALA A 486 -11.46 -15.19 -4.82
CA ALA A 486 -10.07 -15.26 -5.26
C ALA A 486 -9.65 -16.74 -5.42
N GLN A 487 -10.00 -17.59 -4.46
CA GLN A 487 -9.67 -19.01 -4.50
C GLN A 487 -10.30 -19.73 -5.70
N ILE A 488 -11.56 -19.44 -6.03
CA ILE A 488 -12.24 -19.98 -7.23
C ILE A 488 -11.48 -19.63 -8.52
N LYS A 489 -10.83 -18.46 -8.56
CA LYS A 489 -10.11 -17.97 -9.73
C LYS A 489 -8.63 -18.28 -9.71
N ARG A 490 -8.12 -18.91 -8.64
CA ARG A 490 -6.70 -19.20 -8.49
C ARG A 490 -6.25 -20.14 -9.62
N PRO A 491 -5.26 -19.74 -10.44
CA PRO A 491 -4.72 -20.66 -11.44
C PRO A 491 -3.96 -21.79 -10.74
N ASN A 492 -3.89 -22.95 -11.38
CA ASN A 492 -3.02 -24.03 -10.94
C ASN A 492 -1.57 -23.71 -11.34
N ALA A 493 -0.95 -22.81 -10.59
CA ALA A 493 0.42 -22.34 -10.79
C ALA A 493 1.02 -21.93 -9.45
N SER A 494 2.35 -21.96 -9.35
CA SER A 494 3.07 -21.46 -8.19
C SER A 494 2.87 -19.95 -8.01
N LEU A 495 3.04 -19.43 -6.79
CA LEU A 495 2.99 -17.99 -6.54
C LEU A 495 4.03 -17.22 -7.35
N SER A 496 5.22 -17.82 -7.52
CA SER A 496 6.27 -17.30 -8.38
C SER A 496 5.77 -17.12 -9.81
N GLU A 497 5.09 -18.12 -10.38
CA GLU A 497 4.55 -18.04 -11.73
C GLU A 497 3.41 -17.03 -11.85
N ILE A 498 2.50 -16.99 -10.87
CA ILE A 498 1.41 -16.01 -10.81
C ILE A 498 1.98 -14.59 -10.82
N ILE A 499 3.05 -14.33 -10.06
CA ILE A 499 3.68 -13.02 -10.03
C ILE A 499 4.46 -12.77 -11.33
N CYS A 500 5.22 -13.75 -11.84
CA CYS A 500 6.18 -13.60 -12.93
C CYS A 500 5.64 -13.71 -14.34
N PHE A 501 4.46 -14.31 -14.52
CA PHE A 501 3.91 -14.67 -15.84
C PHE A 501 2.41 -14.37 -15.97
N ALA A 502 1.82 -13.48 -15.18
CA ALA A 502 0.37 -13.16 -15.25
C ALA A 502 -0.12 -12.44 -16.53
N GLY A 503 0.68 -12.35 -17.60
CA GLY A 503 0.27 -11.76 -18.88
C GLY A 503 -0.66 -12.65 -19.70
N ARG A 504 -1.58 -12.06 -20.49
CA ARG A 504 -2.51 -12.77 -21.40
C ARG A 504 -1.81 -13.76 -22.34
N ASN A 505 -0.57 -13.48 -22.73
CA ASN A 505 0.21 -14.33 -23.65
C ASN A 505 0.90 -15.52 -22.96
N ASP A 506 0.93 -15.57 -21.63
CA ASP A 506 1.58 -16.63 -20.88
C ASP A 506 0.58 -17.65 -20.31
N ARG A 507 -0.73 -17.38 -20.39
CA ARG A 507 -1.79 -18.37 -20.09
C ARG A 507 -1.67 -19.63 -20.95
N GLN A 508 -1.26 -19.52 -22.22
CA GLN A 508 -1.00 -20.68 -23.08
C GLN A 508 0.19 -21.51 -22.59
N ARG A 509 1.19 -20.90 -21.95
CA ARG A 509 2.32 -21.63 -21.34
C ARG A 509 1.93 -22.33 -20.05
N LEU A 510 1.10 -21.69 -19.21
CA LEU A 510 0.61 -22.30 -17.97
C LEU A 510 -0.44 -23.41 -18.22
N GLN A 511 -1.19 -23.35 -19.31
CA GLN A 511 -2.13 -24.40 -19.71
C GLN A 511 -1.48 -25.52 -20.56
N GLY A 512 -0.34 -25.25 -21.22
CA GLY A 512 0.34 -26.19 -22.11
C GLY A 512 1.16 -27.29 -21.42
N VAL A 513 1.45 -27.18 -20.12
CA VAL A 513 2.22 -28.21 -19.38
C VAL A 513 1.38 -29.45 -19.03
N ASN A 514 0.05 -29.37 -19.13
CA ASN A 514 -0.86 -30.49 -18.80
C ASN A 514 -1.34 -31.30 -20.02
N SER A 515 -0.57 -31.33 -21.13
CA SER A 515 -0.96 -32.12 -22.32
C SER A 515 0.08 -33.14 -22.79
N THR A 516 1.10 -33.43 -21.99
CA THR A 516 1.99 -34.57 -22.21
C THR A 516 2.37 -35.23 -20.88
N ALA A 517 1.50 -36.12 -20.40
CA ALA A 517 1.82 -37.30 -19.59
C ALA A 517 0.63 -38.25 -19.66
#